data_AF-A0A2N2KSX9-F1
#
_entry.id   AF-A0A2N2KSX9-F1
#
_cell.length_a   1.000
_cell.length_b   1.000
_cell.length_c   1.000
_cell.angle_alpha   90.00
_cell.angle_beta   90.00
_cell.angle_gamma   90.00
#
_symmetry.space_group_name_H-M   'P 1'
#
loop_
_entity.id
_entity.type
_entity.pdbx_description
1 polymer ?
#
loop_
_entity_poly.entity_id
_entity_poly.type
_entity_poly.pdbx_seq_one_letter_code
_entity_poly.pdbx_strand_id
1 'polypeptide(L)'
;MKQINLNFMPLAIILLMLVATPVFAQNFDIQAFSDSTKYGWLNYLERATYREQLNARQNLLQIYELEAHPLNANIIKSSLIPGWGQFASEASTKGTLILSTELVLIGTSVYFWDRAMTNYRLYKNATQTEEIQKYYKEAQSPHQYSQIMLGFAGIVWLYNIFDAIQTTQQYNTNLWREIQERGNNNPVQITPGGVEVRF
;
A
#
# COMPACT_ATOMS: atom_id res chain seq x y z
N MET A 1 -82.48 -20.57 -4.67
CA MET A 1 -81.85 -19.36 -5.25
C MET A 1 -81.21 -18.57 -4.12
N LYS A 2 -79.87 -18.55 -4.03
CA LYS A 2 -79.13 -17.89 -2.94
C LYS A 2 -78.82 -16.45 -3.40
N GLN A 3 -79.44 -15.45 -2.79
CA GLN A 3 -79.08 -14.05 -3.02
C GLN A 3 -77.65 -13.84 -2.49
N ILE A 4 -76.73 -13.50 -3.39
CA ILE A 4 -75.39 -13.03 -3.03
C ILE A 4 -75.56 -11.58 -2.61
N ASN A 5 -75.53 -11.31 -1.30
CA ASN A 5 -75.37 -9.96 -0.78
C ASN A 5 -73.95 -9.51 -1.08
N LEU A 6 -73.78 -8.77 -2.17
CA LEU A 6 -72.52 -8.11 -2.50
C LEU A 6 -72.35 -6.95 -1.51
N ASN A 7 -71.49 -7.11 -0.51
CA ASN A 7 -71.08 -6.00 0.34
C ASN A 7 -70.30 -4.99 -0.52
N PHE A 8 -70.97 -3.93 -0.97
CA PHE A 8 -70.38 -2.85 -1.78
C PHE A 8 -69.42 -1.94 -0.98
N MET A 9 -69.43 -2.05 0.35
CA MET A 9 -68.66 -1.22 1.27
C MET A 9 -67.12 -1.37 1.12
N PRO A 10 -66.52 -2.58 1.07
CA PRO A 10 -65.08 -2.72 0.83
C PRO A 10 -64.64 -2.21 -0.56
N LEU A 11 -65.48 -2.42 -1.59
CA LEU A 11 -65.18 -1.96 -2.95
C LEU A 11 -65.21 -0.42 -3.04
N ALA A 12 -66.17 0.20 -2.34
CA ALA A 12 -66.26 1.65 -2.24
C ALA A 12 -65.05 2.26 -1.49
N ILE A 13 -64.57 1.60 -0.43
CA ILE A 13 -63.39 2.04 0.32
C ILE A 13 -62.12 1.93 -0.52
N ILE A 14 -61.94 0.84 -1.27
CA ILE A 14 -60.80 0.67 -2.19
C ILE A 14 -60.83 1.71 -3.31
N LEU A 15 -62.02 1.98 -3.86
CA LEU A 15 -62.20 3.03 -4.88
C LEU A 15 -61.89 4.42 -4.31
N LEU A 16 -62.32 4.71 -3.08
CA LEU A 16 -62.02 5.98 -2.38
C LEU A 16 -60.52 6.14 -2.10
N MET A 17 -59.83 5.06 -1.73
CA MET A 17 -58.38 5.07 -1.54
C MET A 17 -57.64 5.29 -2.87
N LEU A 18 -58.08 4.66 -3.95
CA LEU A 18 -57.52 4.86 -5.30
C LEU A 18 -57.70 6.29 -5.80
N VAL A 19 -58.88 6.89 -5.60
CA VAL A 19 -59.17 8.28 -6.00
C VAL A 19 -58.46 9.32 -5.12
N ALA A 20 -58.05 8.96 -3.89
CA ALA A 20 -57.29 9.83 -2.99
C ALA A 20 -55.76 9.87 -3.29
N THR A 21 -55.23 8.96 -4.11
CA THR A 21 -53.79 8.90 -4.43
C THR A 21 -53.20 10.09 -5.20
N PRO A 22 -53.92 10.91 -6.00
CA PRO A 22 -53.28 12.03 -6.70
C PRO A 22 -53.12 13.28 -5.82
N VAL A 23 -53.61 13.30 -4.57
CA VAL A 23 -53.50 14.48 -3.68
C VAL A 23 -52.06 14.69 -3.17
N PHE A 24 -51.21 13.67 -3.23
CA PHE A 24 -49.77 13.77 -2.93
C PHE A 24 -48.89 13.91 -4.18
N ALA A 25 -49.48 14.09 -5.36
CA ALA A 25 -48.72 14.56 -6.52
C ALA A 25 -48.39 16.04 -6.28
N GLN A 26 -47.35 16.29 -5.47
CA GLN A 26 -46.64 17.56 -5.52
C GLN A 26 -46.30 17.81 -6.98
N ASN A 27 -46.61 19.01 -7.49
CA ASN A 27 -46.26 19.42 -8.84
C ASN A 27 -44.77 19.11 -9.06
N PHE A 28 -44.48 18.01 -9.76
CA PHE A 28 -43.11 17.63 -10.05
C PHE A 28 -42.60 18.64 -11.07
N ASP A 29 -41.82 19.58 -10.57
CA ASP A 29 -41.25 20.62 -11.39
C ASP A 29 -40.17 20.00 -12.28
N ILE A 30 -40.59 19.60 -13.48
CA ILE A 30 -39.72 19.04 -14.51
C ILE A 30 -38.62 20.05 -14.85
N GLN A 31 -38.89 21.36 -14.77
CA GLN A 31 -37.89 22.39 -15.07
C GLN A 31 -36.83 22.44 -13.97
N ALA A 32 -37.22 22.47 -12.69
CA ALA A 32 -36.27 22.40 -11.58
C ALA A 32 -35.52 21.05 -11.48
N PHE A 33 -36.11 19.96 -11.98
CA PHE A 33 -35.44 18.65 -12.05
C PHE A 33 -34.46 18.54 -13.22
N SER A 34 -34.82 19.10 -14.38
CA SER A 34 -33.98 19.09 -15.59
C SER A 34 -32.96 20.23 -15.63
N ASP A 35 -33.05 21.20 -14.72
CA ASP A 35 -32.08 22.29 -14.59
C ASP A 35 -30.67 21.76 -14.32
N SER A 36 -29.82 21.85 -15.34
CA SER A 36 -28.41 21.44 -15.26
C SER A 36 -27.60 22.32 -14.30
N THR A 37 -28.09 23.52 -13.95
CA THR A 37 -27.36 24.52 -13.17
C THR A 37 -27.57 24.43 -11.66
N LYS A 38 -28.50 23.57 -11.22
CA LYS A 38 -28.86 23.33 -9.81
C LYS A 38 -27.68 23.08 -8.86
N TYR A 39 -26.57 22.55 -9.37
CA TYR A 39 -25.36 22.24 -8.60
C TYR A 39 -24.19 23.18 -8.90
N GLY A 40 -24.45 24.37 -9.45
CA GLY A 40 -23.43 25.37 -9.78
C GLY A 40 -22.75 25.18 -11.14
N TRP A 41 -23.26 24.29 -11.99
CA TRP A 41 -22.81 24.15 -13.39
C TRP A 41 -23.43 25.27 -14.24
N LEU A 42 -22.70 25.92 -15.13
CA LEU A 42 -23.28 26.97 -15.98
C LEU A 42 -24.12 26.36 -17.11
N ASN A 43 -23.83 25.11 -17.51
CA ASN A 43 -24.55 24.38 -18.56
C ASN A 43 -24.35 22.84 -18.48
N TYR A 44 -25.10 22.10 -19.31
CA TYR A 44 -25.03 20.63 -19.37
C TYR A 44 -23.69 20.09 -19.89
N LEU A 45 -22.98 20.85 -20.73
CA LEU A 45 -21.69 20.45 -21.29
C LEU A 45 -20.62 20.40 -20.20
N GLU A 46 -20.57 21.42 -19.35
CA GLU A 46 -19.68 21.46 -18.17
C GLU A 46 -19.91 20.24 -17.27
N ARG A 47 -21.18 19.90 -17.00
CA ARG A 47 -21.50 18.69 -16.23
C ARG A 47 -21.00 17.42 -16.91
N ALA A 48 -21.13 17.30 -18.23
CA ALA A 48 -20.65 16.13 -18.97
C ALA A 48 -19.12 16.02 -18.90
N THR A 49 -18.41 17.12 -19.15
CA THR A 49 -16.94 17.17 -19.06
C THR A 49 -16.43 16.87 -17.65
N TYR A 50 -17.12 17.37 -16.61
CA TYR A 50 -16.78 17.05 -15.23
C TYR A 50 -16.92 15.55 -14.93
N ARG A 51 -18.00 14.91 -15.39
CA ARG A 51 -18.20 13.46 -15.20
C ARG A 51 -17.12 12.65 -15.91
N GLU A 52 -16.75 13.05 -17.12
CA GLU A 52 -15.67 12.43 -17.87
C GLU A 52 -14.32 12.56 -17.14
N GLN A 53 -13.97 13.78 -16.68
CA GLN A 53 -12.77 14.02 -15.89
C GLN A 53 -12.76 13.24 -14.58
N LEU A 54 -13.89 13.13 -13.90
CA LEU A 54 -14.04 12.35 -12.67
C LEU A 54 -13.78 10.87 -12.94
N ASN A 55 -14.41 10.30 -13.97
CA ASN A 55 -14.21 8.92 -14.39
C ASN A 55 -12.74 8.66 -14.77
N ALA A 56 -12.11 9.60 -15.51
CA ALA A 56 -10.70 9.50 -15.86
C ALA A 56 -9.80 9.47 -14.61
N ARG A 57 -10.02 10.37 -13.65
CA ARG A 57 -9.27 10.37 -12.38
C ARG A 57 -9.49 9.09 -11.57
N GLN A 58 -10.72 8.59 -11.51
CA GLN A 58 -11.05 7.34 -10.83
C GLN A 58 -10.31 6.14 -11.47
N ASN A 59 -10.27 6.08 -12.79
CA ASN A 59 -9.53 5.03 -13.50
C ASN A 59 -8.02 5.09 -13.20
N LEU A 60 -7.41 6.28 -13.20
CA LEU A 60 -5.99 6.43 -12.85
C LEU A 60 -5.69 6.00 -11.40
N LEU A 61 -6.58 6.36 -10.46
CA LEU A 61 -6.46 5.94 -9.06
C LEU A 61 -6.60 4.42 -8.92
N GLN A 62 -7.53 3.81 -9.64
CA GLN A 62 -7.70 2.35 -9.61
C GLN A 62 -6.47 1.62 -10.14
N ILE A 63 -5.86 2.09 -11.23
CA ILE A 63 -4.60 1.54 -11.75
C ILE A 63 -3.50 1.67 -10.70
N TYR A 64 -3.40 2.85 -10.07
CA TYR A 64 -2.43 3.07 -9.01
C TYR A 64 -2.65 2.13 -7.81
N GLU A 65 -3.88 1.95 -7.34
CA GLU A 65 -4.17 1.05 -6.21
C GLU A 65 -3.84 -0.42 -6.52
N LEU A 66 -3.94 -0.84 -7.78
CA LEU A 66 -3.60 -2.18 -8.23
C LEU A 66 -2.08 -2.41 -8.35
N GLU A 67 -1.34 -1.40 -8.80
CA GLU A 67 0.11 -1.49 -9.06
C GLU A 67 0.97 -1.06 -7.86
N ALA A 68 0.44 -0.23 -6.95
CA ALA A 68 1.21 0.31 -5.84
C ALA A 68 1.59 -0.75 -4.81
N HIS A 69 2.78 -0.59 -4.23
CA HIS A 69 3.25 -1.49 -3.19
C HIS A 69 2.85 -1.00 -1.77
N PRO A 70 2.32 -1.90 -0.92
CA PRO A 70 1.90 -1.55 0.43
C PRO A 70 3.12 -1.30 1.34
N LEU A 71 3.23 -0.07 1.85
CA LEU A 71 4.33 0.37 2.72
C LEU A 71 4.52 -0.53 3.95
N ASN A 72 3.43 -0.79 4.69
CA ASN A 72 3.49 -1.58 5.92
C ASN A 72 3.98 -3.01 5.68
N ALA A 73 3.58 -3.61 4.54
CA ALA A 73 4.03 -4.95 4.21
C ALA A 73 5.54 -4.98 3.91
N ASN A 74 6.06 -3.98 3.20
CA ASN A 74 7.48 -3.90 2.86
C ASN A 74 8.35 -3.55 4.08
N ILE A 75 7.83 -2.78 5.04
CA ILE A 75 8.45 -2.60 6.37
C ILE A 75 8.59 -3.95 7.06
N ILE A 76 7.49 -4.71 7.19
CA ILE A 76 7.49 -6.02 7.86
C ILE A 76 8.46 -6.98 7.18
N LYS A 77 8.44 -7.06 5.84
CA LYS A 77 9.38 -7.88 5.07
C LYS A 77 10.82 -7.54 5.42
N SER A 78 11.18 -6.25 5.44
CA SER A 78 12.55 -5.80 5.71
C SER A 78 12.98 -6.02 7.16
N SER A 79 12.04 -5.93 8.11
CA SER A 79 12.31 -6.25 9.51
C SER A 79 12.63 -7.73 9.71
N LEU A 80 11.99 -8.61 8.93
CA LEU A 80 12.20 -10.06 9.00
C LEU A 80 13.47 -10.49 8.25
N ILE A 81 13.65 -10.01 7.02
CA ILE A 81 14.81 -10.31 6.19
C ILE A 81 15.32 -8.99 5.60
N PRO A 82 16.54 -8.56 5.98
CA PRO A 82 17.15 -7.35 5.45
C PRO A 82 17.22 -7.38 3.91
N GLY A 83 16.84 -6.27 3.28
CA GLY A 83 16.77 -6.13 1.83
C GLY A 83 15.45 -6.59 1.19
N TRP A 84 14.56 -7.29 1.90
CA TRP A 84 13.34 -7.85 1.29
C TRP A 84 12.35 -6.78 0.83
N GLY A 85 12.12 -5.71 1.59
CA GLY A 85 11.24 -4.63 1.15
C GLY A 85 11.77 -3.88 -0.07
N GLN A 86 13.09 -3.77 -0.21
CA GLN A 86 13.75 -3.20 -1.39
C GLN A 86 13.55 -4.09 -2.61
N PHE A 87 13.73 -5.40 -2.49
CA PHE A 87 13.41 -6.35 -3.57
C PHE A 87 11.94 -6.27 -3.97
N ALA A 88 11.05 -6.17 -2.98
CA ALA A 88 9.62 -6.04 -3.20
C ALA A 88 9.19 -4.67 -3.77
N SER A 89 10.11 -3.72 -3.88
CA SER A 89 9.89 -2.39 -4.50
C SER A 89 10.78 -2.20 -5.72
N GLU A 90 11.20 -3.31 -6.36
CA GLU A 90 12.03 -3.35 -7.58
C GLU A 90 13.43 -2.72 -7.45
N ALA A 91 13.88 -2.41 -6.24
CA ALA A 91 15.21 -1.87 -5.96
C ALA A 91 16.21 -2.98 -5.61
N SER A 92 16.37 -3.94 -6.52
CA SER A 92 17.17 -5.15 -6.28
C SER A 92 18.62 -4.86 -5.88
N THR A 93 19.26 -3.86 -6.49
CA THR A 93 20.63 -3.48 -6.14
C THR A 93 20.76 -3.05 -4.68
N LYS A 94 19.82 -2.23 -4.18
CA LYS A 94 19.81 -1.83 -2.77
C LYS A 94 19.57 -3.03 -1.86
N GLY A 95 18.60 -3.88 -2.21
CA GLY A 95 18.29 -5.10 -1.46
C GLY A 95 19.50 -6.03 -1.34
N THR A 96 20.22 -6.26 -2.43
CA THR A 96 21.42 -7.11 -2.44
C THR A 96 22.55 -6.51 -1.59
N LEU A 97 22.80 -5.21 -1.68
CA LEU A 97 23.83 -4.55 -0.88
C LEU A 97 23.52 -4.65 0.62
N ILE A 98 22.28 -4.38 1.00
CA ILE A 98 21.85 -4.47 2.40
C ILE A 98 21.97 -5.91 2.92
N LEU A 99 21.41 -6.88 2.19
CA LEU A 99 21.42 -8.27 2.60
C LEU A 99 22.84 -8.84 2.71
N SER A 100 23.68 -8.59 1.70
CA SER A 100 25.08 -9.06 1.71
C SER A 100 25.88 -8.44 2.86
N THR A 101 25.70 -7.15 3.13
CA THR A 101 26.34 -6.47 4.27
C THR A 101 25.92 -7.10 5.59
N GLU A 102 24.63 -7.35 5.77
CA GLU A 102 24.12 -7.97 6.99
C GLU A 102 24.68 -9.39 7.19
N LEU A 103 24.66 -10.21 6.13
CA LEU A 103 25.20 -11.57 6.18
C LEU A 103 26.69 -11.59 6.55
N VAL A 104 27.47 -10.64 6.03
CA VAL A 104 28.89 -10.51 6.39
C VAL A 104 29.05 -10.13 7.86
N LEU A 105 28.29 -9.16 8.36
CA LEU A 105 28.39 -8.70 9.75
C LEU A 105 27.97 -9.79 10.74
N ILE A 106 26.80 -10.40 10.53
CA ILE A 106 26.30 -11.49 11.37
C ILE A 106 27.23 -12.70 11.26
N GLY A 107 27.62 -13.09 10.05
CA GLY A 107 28.52 -14.22 9.83
C GLY A 107 29.87 -14.04 10.53
N THR A 108 30.45 -12.83 10.44
CA THR A 108 31.69 -12.49 11.14
C THR A 108 31.50 -12.48 12.66
N SER A 109 30.37 -11.96 13.14
CA SER A 109 30.03 -11.98 14.57
C SER A 109 29.95 -13.40 15.12
N VAL A 110 29.26 -14.31 14.42
CA VAL A 110 29.13 -15.72 14.77
C VAL A 110 30.49 -16.43 14.72
N TYR A 111 31.30 -16.16 13.70
CA TYR A 111 32.65 -16.72 13.59
C TYR A 111 33.52 -16.37 14.81
N PHE A 112 33.54 -15.09 15.20
CA PHE A 112 34.30 -14.66 16.37
C PHE A 112 33.70 -15.18 17.69
N TRP A 113 32.37 -15.30 17.77
CA TRP A 113 31.70 -15.90 18.93
C TRP A 113 32.12 -17.35 19.15
N ASP A 114 32.10 -18.17 18.09
CA ASP A 114 32.48 -19.57 18.17
C ASP A 114 33.94 -19.75 18.61
N ARG A 115 34.83 -18.93 18.04
CA ARG A 115 36.24 -18.88 18.45
C ARG A 115 36.40 -18.47 19.91
N ALA A 116 35.64 -17.47 20.38
CA ALA A 116 35.66 -17.05 21.78
C ALA A 116 35.22 -18.20 22.70
N MET A 117 34.12 -18.87 22.36
CA MET A 117 33.54 -19.93 23.17
C MET A 117 34.42 -21.18 23.22
N THR A 118 35.11 -21.49 22.13
CA THR A 118 36.10 -22.57 22.08
C THR A 118 37.25 -22.32 23.06
N ASN A 119 37.87 -21.14 23.02
CA ASN A 119 38.94 -20.78 23.95
C ASN A 119 38.45 -20.65 25.39
N TYR A 120 37.23 -20.16 25.59
CA TYR A 120 36.61 -20.11 26.91
C TYR A 120 36.40 -21.50 27.51
N ARG A 121 36.04 -22.50 26.69
CA ARG A 121 35.94 -23.89 27.14
C ARG A 121 37.30 -24.46 27.54
N LEU A 122 38.36 -24.16 26.78
CA LEU A 122 39.73 -24.55 27.13
C LEU A 122 40.19 -23.90 28.43
N TYR A 123 39.94 -22.60 28.60
CA TYR A 123 40.18 -21.88 29.85
C TYR A 123 39.54 -22.56 31.06
N LYS A 124 38.26 -22.99 30.94
CA LYS A 124 37.55 -23.66 32.04
C LYS A 124 38.10 -25.04 32.40
N ASN A 125 38.81 -25.69 31.48
CA ASN A 125 39.36 -27.02 31.67
C ASN A 125 40.86 -27.01 32.01
N ALA A 126 41.54 -25.88 31.87
CA ALA A 126 42.96 -25.75 32.13
C ALA A 126 43.27 -25.81 33.63
N THR A 127 44.30 -26.55 34.00
CA THR A 127 44.77 -26.69 35.39
C THR A 127 46.07 -25.94 35.66
N GLN A 128 46.81 -25.59 34.60
CA GLN A 128 48.04 -24.82 34.68
C GLN A 128 47.77 -23.32 34.54
N THR A 129 48.43 -22.52 35.37
CA THR A 129 48.23 -21.05 35.41
C THR A 129 48.56 -20.36 34.09
N GLU A 130 49.59 -20.81 33.39
CA GLU A 130 49.99 -20.27 32.08
C GLU A 130 48.92 -20.52 31.01
N GLU A 131 48.38 -21.74 30.95
CA GLU A 131 47.29 -22.11 30.04
C GLU A 131 46.01 -21.35 30.34
N ILE A 132 45.65 -21.22 31.62
CA ILE A 132 44.50 -20.44 32.07
C ILE A 132 44.61 -19.00 31.56
N GLN A 133 45.76 -18.35 31.76
CA GLN A 133 45.96 -16.97 31.34
C GLN A 133 45.94 -16.81 29.81
N LYS A 134 46.54 -17.77 29.09
CA LYS A 134 46.55 -17.79 27.62
C LYS A 134 45.13 -17.91 27.07
N TYR A 135 44.39 -18.96 27.44
CA TYR A 135 43.05 -19.21 26.90
C TYR A 135 42.05 -18.13 27.30
N TYR A 136 42.20 -17.52 28.48
CA TYR A 136 41.40 -16.36 28.86
C TYR A 136 41.59 -15.18 27.90
N LYS A 137 42.85 -14.81 27.63
CA LYS A 137 43.18 -13.72 26.68
C LYS A 137 42.70 -14.04 25.26
N GLU A 138 42.86 -15.28 24.82
CA GLU A 138 42.43 -15.76 23.50
C GLU A 138 40.90 -15.83 23.36
N ALA A 139 40.16 -15.97 24.45
CA ALA A 139 38.70 -15.90 24.45
C ALA A 139 38.18 -14.45 24.44
N GLN A 140 38.85 -13.55 25.16
CA GLN A 140 38.38 -12.19 25.37
C GLN A 140 38.33 -11.36 24.09
N SER A 141 39.40 -11.36 23.28
CA SER A 141 39.47 -10.50 22.09
C SER A 141 38.43 -10.89 21.02
N PRO A 142 38.27 -12.17 20.62
CA PRO A 142 37.21 -12.57 19.70
C PRO A 142 35.82 -12.27 20.23
N HIS A 143 35.58 -12.41 21.54
CA HIS A 143 34.28 -12.07 22.12
C HIS A 143 33.91 -10.60 21.92
N GLN A 144 34.87 -9.69 22.14
CA GLN A 144 34.67 -8.26 21.89
C GLN A 144 34.38 -7.96 20.42
N TYR A 145 35.14 -8.55 19.49
CA TYR A 145 34.88 -8.38 18.06
C TYR A 145 33.51 -8.91 17.64
N SER A 146 33.08 -10.05 18.20
CA SER A 146 31.75 -10.59 17.95
C SER A 146 30.65 -9.60 18.33
N GLN A 147 30.74 -9.00 19.52
CA GLN A 147 29.79 -8.01 20.01
C GLN A 147 29.80 -6.72 19.17
N ILE A 148 30.98 -6.24 18.77
CA ILE A 148 31.12 -5.07 17.89
C ILE A 148 30.44 -5.33 16.54
N MET A 149 30.70 -6.49 15.93
CA MET A 149 30.11 -6.85 14.63
C MET A 149 28.60 -7.03 14.73
N LEU A 150 28.09 -7.62 15.82
CA LEU A 150 26.66 -7.72 16.08
C LEU A 150 26.01 -6.34 16.28
N GLY A 151 26.71 -5.43 16.96
CA GLY A 151 26.28 -4.04 17.10
C GLY A 151 26.15 -3.33 15.75
N PHE A 152 27.14 -3.49 14.87
CA PHE A 152 27.07 -2.96 13.50
C PHE A 152 25.95 -3.59 12.69
N ALA A 153 25.73 -4.91 12.80
CA ALA A 153 24.58 -5.57 12.17
C ALA A 153 23.27 -4.93 12.63
N GLY A 154 23.10 -4.69 13.93
CA GLY A 154 21.93 -3.99 14.47
C GLY A 154 21.71 -2.59 13.86
N ILE A 155 22.78 -1.82 13.65
CA ILE A 155 22.70 -0.50 13.00
C ILE A 155 22.26 -0.63 11.53
N VAL A 156 22.86 -1.57 10.79
CA VAL A 156 22.52 -1.83 9.39
C VAL A 156 21.08 -2.33 9.26
N TRP A 157 20.63 -3.20 10.16
CA TRP A 157 19.25 -3.67 10.24
C TRP A 157 18.24 -2.54 10.44
N LEU A 158 18.53 -1.58 11.34
CA LEU A 158 17.69 -0.40 11.54
C LEU A 158 17.66 0.49 10.29
N TYR A 159 18.83 0.76 9.69
CA TYR A 159 18.93 1.52 8.45
C TYR A 159 18.14 0.86 7.31
N ASN A 160 18.19 -0.46 7.20
CA ASN A 160 17.45 -1.24 6.22
C ASN A 160 15.94 -1.00 6.27
N ILE A 161 15.34 -0.90 7.47
CA ILE A 161 13.91 -0.61 7.63
C ILE A 161 13.60 0.80 7.10
N PHE A 162 14.45 1.78 7.43
CA PHE A 162 14.30 3.14 6.95
C PHE A 162 14.44 3.25 5.42
N ASP A 163 15.45 2.61 4.83
CA ASP A 163 15.64 2.60 3.38
C ASP A 163 14.49 1.86 2.67
N ALA A 164 13.89 0.84 3.28
CA ALA A 164 12.72 0.17 2.72
C ALA A 164 11.50 1.09 2.63
N ILE A 165 11.30 1.96 3.63
CA ILE A 165 10.25 2.99 3.62
C ILE A 165 10.47 3.94 2.47
N GLN A 166 11.69 4.52 2.38
CA GLN A 166 12.01 5.48 1.32
C GLN A 166 11.89 4.87 -0.07
N THR A 167 12.39 3.66 -0.24
CA THR A 167 12.36 2.95 -1.52
C THR A 167 10.94 2.64 -1.95
N THR A 168 10.07 2.19 -1.03
CA THR A 168 8.65 1.94 -1.33
C THR A 168 7.92 3.23 -1.71
N GLN A 169 8.16 4.33 -0.99
CA GLN A 169 7.56 5.64 -1.30
C GLN A 169 8.03 6.17 -2.66
N GLN A 170 9.32 6.03 -2.96
CA GLN A 170 9.89 6.44 -4.24
C GLN A 170 9.30 5.64 -5.40
N TYR A 171 9.15 4.31 -5.24
CA TYR A 171 8.48 3.46 -6.21
C TYR A 171 7.05 3.95 -6.48
N ASN A 172 6.23 4.08 -5.43
CA ASN A 172 4.84 4.51 -5.57
C ASN A 172 4.72 5.92 -6.19
N THR A 173 5.64 6.83 -5.87
CA THR A 173 5.66 8.18 -6.47
C THR A 173 6.00 8.13 -7.96
N ASN A 174 6.99 7.31 -8.34
CA ASN A 174 7.36 7.12 -9.73
C ASN A 174 6.24 6.46 -10.53
N LEU A 175 5.59 5.45 -9.95
CA LEU A 175 4.42 4.78 -10.51
C LEU A 175 3.29 5.77 -10.80
N TRP A 176 2.96 6.66 -9.84
CA TRP A 176 1.94 7.68 -10.06
C TRP A 176 2.29 8.61 -11.21
N ARG A 177 3.55 9.07 -11.28
CA ARG A 177 4.02 9.91 -12.39
C ARG A 177 3.91 9.19 -13.73
N GLU A 178 4.30 7.92 -13.78
CA GLU A 178 4.20 7.09 -14.99
C GLU A 178 2.74 6.89 -15.42
N ILE A 179 1.83 6.61 -14.49
CA ILE A 179 0.39 6.49 -14.78
C ILE A 179 -0.16 7.79 -15.38
N GLN A 180 0.24 8.95 -14.85
CA GLN A 180 -0.17 10.24 -15.39
C GLN A 180 0.41 10.49 -16.80
N GLU A 181 1.69 10.17 -17.02
CA GLU A 181 2.34 10.28 -18.33
C GLU A 181 1.67 9.36 -19.37
N ARG A 182 1.38 8.10 -19.00
CA ARG A 182 0.65 7.13 -19.83
C ARG A 182 -0.76 7.63 -20.16
N GLY A 183 -1.47 8.21 -19.18
CA GLY A 183 -2.81 8.77 -19.37
C GLY A 183 -2.83 10.00 -20.30
N ASN A 184 -1.82 10.88 -20.20
CA ASN A 184 -1.71 12.09 -21.02
C ASN A 184 -1.25 11.80 -22.45
N ASN A 185 -0.36 10.81 -22.63
CA ASN A 185 0.16 10.39 -23.93
C ASN A 185 -0.75 9.40 -24.67
N ASN A 186 -1.97 9.16 -24.17
CA ASN A 186 -2.95 8.41 -24.94
C ASN A 186 -3.23 9.16 -26.25
N PRO A 187 -3.01 8.52 -27.42
CA PRO A 187 -3.11 9.19 -28.71
C PRO A 187 -4.53 9.69 -29.00
N VAL A 188 -5.53 9.18 -28.27
CA VAL A 188 -6.94 9.53 -28.42
C VAL A 188 -7.37 10.33 -27.20
N GLN A 189 -7.48 11.65 -27.35
CA GLN A 189 -8.10 12.53 -26.36
C GLN A 189 -9.50 12.92 -26.84
N ILE A 190 -10.51 12.63 -26.05
CA ILE A 190 -11.88 13.11 -26.30
C ILE A 190 -11.96 14.49 -25.64
N THR A 191 -12.02 15.55 -26.46
CA THR A 191 -12.26 16.91 -25.99
C THR A 191 -13.68 17.36 -26.36
N PRO A 192 -14.22 18.42 -25.73
CA PRO A 192 -15.53 18.96 -26.08
C PRO A 192 -15.66 19.39 -27.56
N GLY A 193 -14.54 19.53 -28.28
CA GLY A 193 -14.49 19.86 -29.70
C GLY A 193 -14.38 18.66 -30.65
N GLY A 194 -14.21 17.42 -30.15
CA GLY A 194 -14.10 16.21 -30.98
C GLY A 194 -13.07 15.20 -30.48
N VAL A 195 -12.79 14.19 -31.33
CA VAL A 195 -11.72 13.22 -31.11
C VAL A 195 -10.44 13.77 -31.70
N GLU A 196 -9.48 14.16 -30.86
CA GLU A 196 -8.14 14.53 -31.32
C GLU A 196 -7.24 13.31 -31.26
N VAL A 197 -6.69 12.94 -32.43
CA VAL A 197 -5.59 11.99 -32.53
C VAL A 197 -4.28 12.78 -32.58
N ARG A 198 -3.48 12.70 -31.51
CA ARG A 198 -2.15 13.32 -31.47
C ARG A 198 -1.10 12.35 -32.00
N PHE A 199 -0.40 12.74 -33.05
CA PHE A 199 0.74 12.03 -33.65
C PHE A 199 2.05 12.61 -33.12
#